data_AF-A0A8D2NRP5-F1
#
_entry.id   AF-A0A8D2NRP5-F1
#
_cell.length_a   1.000
_cell.length_b   1.000
_cell.length_c   1.000
_cell.angle_alpha   90.00
_cell.angle_beta   90.00
_cell.angle_gamma   90.00
#
_symmetry.space_group_name_H-M   'P 1'
#
loop_
_entity.id
_entity.type
_entity.pdbx_description
1 polymer ?
#
loop_
_entity_poly.entity_id
_entity_poly.type
_entity_poly.pdbx_seq_one_letter_code
_entity_poly.pdbx_strand_id
1 'polypeptide(L)'
;MASKVSCLYILTVVCWASALWYLSITRPTSSYTGHRQVSSISIARKNVSFGNIRTRPINPHSFDFLINEPNKCEKNAPFLVILISTTHKEFDARQAIRETWGDENNFKGIKIATLFLLGKNADPVLNQMVEQESQIFHDIIVEDFIDSYHNLTLKTLMGMRWVATFCSKAKYVMKTDSDIFVNMDNLIYKLLKPNTKPRRRYFTGYVINGGPIRDVRSKWYMPRDLYPDSNYPPFCSGTGYIFSADVAELIYKTSLHTRLLHLEDVYVGLCLRKLGIHPFQNSGFNHWKMAYSLCRYRRVITVHQITPEEMHRIWNDMSSKKHLRC
;
A
#
# COMPACT_ATOMS: atom_id res chain seq x y z
N MET A 1 32.72 -6.71 -54.47
CA MET A 1 31.87 -6.62 -53.26
C MET A 1 32.17 -5.30 -52.58
N ALA A 2 31.32 -4.31 -52.80
CA ALA A 2 31.52 -2.93 -52.36
C ALA A 2 31.16 -2.76 -50.88
N SER A 3 32.13 -2.26 -50.12
CA SER A 3 32.10 -1.36 -48.96
C SER A 3 30.86 -1.34 -48.04
N LYS A 4 31.03 -1.88 -46.82
CA LYS A 4 30.18 -1.67 -45.63
C LYS A 4 30.59 -0.41 -44.83
N VAL A 5 30.82 0.73 -45.49
CA VAL A 5 31.20 1.99 -44.78
C VAL A 5 30.22 3.16 -45.06
N SER A 6 29.21 2.99 -45.90
CA SER A 6 28.34 4.11 -46.31
C SER A 6 27.04 4.32 -45.50
N CYS A 7 26.75 3.51 -44.46
CA CYS A 7 25.53 3.71 -43.64
C CYS A 7 25.74 4.52 -42.36
N LEU A 8 26.98 4.74 -41.91
CA LEU A 8 27.24 5.49 -40.67
C LEU A 8 27.34 7.01 -40.86
N TYR A 9 27.46 7.49 -42.10
CA TYR A 9 27.57 8.92 -42.42
C TYR A 9 26.24 9.61 -42.73
N ILE A 10 25.16 8.87 -42.95
CA ILE A 10 23.84 9.45 -43.27
C ILE A 10 22.99 9.68 -42.01
N LEU A 11 23.28 8.99 -40.91
CA LEU A 11 22.57 9.15 -39.63
C LEU A 11 23.06 10.34 -38.79
N THR A 12 24.22 10.92 -39.08
CA THR A 12 24.76 12.08 -38.35
C THR A 12 24.33 13.42 -38.94
N VAL A 13 23.85 13.46 -40.19
CA VAL A 13 23.45 14.71 -40.87
C VAL A 13 21.97 15.05 -40.65
N VAL A 14 21.12 14.09 -40.29
CA VAL A 14 19.67 14.34 -40.02
C VAL A 14 19.43 14.86 -38.59
N CYS A 15 20.35 14.64 -37.65
CA CYS A 15 20.22 15.09 -36.25
C CYS A 15 20.60 16.56 -36.00
N TRP A 16 21.12 17.30 -36.98
CA TRP A 16 21.52 18.71 -36.79
C TRP A 16 20.55 19.74 -37.41
N ALA A 17 19.51 19.30 -38.15
CA ALA A 17 18.58 20.21 -38.82
C ALA A 17 17.27 20.48 -38.07
N SER A 18 16.97 19.76 -36.98
CA SER A 18 15.76 19.97 -36.16
C SER A 18 15.99 20.84 -34.91
N ALA A 19 17.24 21.15 -34.57
CA ALA A 19 17.61 21.96 -33.41
C ALA A 19 17.57 23.48 -33.65
N LEU A 20 17.42 23.93 -34.90
CA LEU A 20 17.37 25.36 -35.25
C LEU A 20 15.96 25.90 -35.55
N TRP A 21 14.92 25.07 -35.47
CA TRP A 21 13.52 25.51 -35.61
C TRP A 21 12.81 25.76 -34.26
N TYR A 22 13.40 25.30 -33.15
CA TYR A 22 12.83 25.47 -31.80
C TYR A 22 13.28 26.75 -31.07
N LEU A 23 14.10 27.60 -31.70
CA LEU A 23 14.63 28.83 -31.11
C LEU A 23 14.10 30.14 -31.72
N SER A 24 13.04 30.10 -32.54
CA SER A 24 12.51 31.29 -33.23
C SER A 24 11.06 31.68 -32.89
N ILE A 25 10.46 31.15 -31.83
CA ILE A 25 9.11 31.58 -31.40
C ILE A 25 9.21 32.53 -30.22
N THR A 26 9.00 33.81 -30.52
CA THR A 26 8.91 34.93 -29.60
C THR A 26 7.65 34.85 -28.73
N ARG A 27 7.81 35.19 -27.45
CA ARG A 27 6.73 35.29 -26.46
C ARG A 27 5.92 36.58 -26.66
N PRO A 28 4.58 36.55 -26.64
CA PRO A 28 3.79 37.76 -26.44
C PRO A 28 3.78 38.16 -24.96
N THR A 29 4.17 39.40 -24.69
CA THR A 29 3.92 40.11 -23.44
C THR A 29 2.45 40.57 -23.42
N SER A 30 1.73 40.27 -22.34
CA SER A 30 0.44 40.91 -22.06
C SER A 30 0.44 41.42 -20.63
N SER A 31 0.44 42.74 -20.52
CA SER A 31 0.27 43.52 -19.30
C SER A 31 -1.21 43.56 -18.93
N TYR A 32 -1.57 42.98 -17.79
CA TYR A 32 -2.86 43.22 -17.14
C TYR A 32 -2.63 43.85 -15.77
N THR A 33 -2.90 45.14 -15.68
CA THR A 33 -3.16 45.87 -14.44
C THR A 33 -4.65 45.74 -14.12
N GLY A 34 -4.98 45.11 -12.99
CA GLY A 34 -6.35 44.94 -12.51
C GLY A 34 -6.41 45.16 -11.01
N HIS A 35 -7.10 46.23 -10.61
CA HIS A 35 -7.24 46.71 -9.24
C HIS A 35 -7.88 45.67 -8.30
N ARG A 36 -7.31 45.56 -7.10
CA ARG A 36 -7.81 44.73 -5.99
C ARG A 36 -8.88 45.51 -5.22
N GLN A 37 -10.15 45.20 -5.44
CA GLN A 37 -11.24 45.67 -4.57
C GLN A 37 -11.43 44.67 -3.42
N VAL A 38 -11.28 45.16 -2.19
CA VAL A 38 -11.56 44.42 -0.96
C VAL A 38 -13.04 44.62 -0.65
N SER A 39 -13.85 43.56 -0.76
CA SER A 39 -15.21 43.55 -0.23
C SER A 39 -15.23 42.91 1.16
N SER A 40 -15.85 43.62 2.09
CA SER A 40 -16.08 43.20 3.47
C SER A 40 -17.05 42.02 3.54
N ILE A 41 -16.64 40.91 4.15
CA ILE A 41 -17.50 39.74 4.38
C ILE A 41 -18.28 39.96 5.68
N SER A 42 -19.60 40.13 5.56
CA SER A 42 -20.54 40.04 6.68
C SER A 42 -20.73 38.57 7.09
N ILE A 43 -20.38 38.22 8.33
CA ILE A 43 -20.56 36.87 8.88
C ILE A 43 -22.02 36.70 9.31
N ALA A 44 -22.82 36.05 8.47
CA ALA A 44 -24.12 35.52 8.87
C ALA A 44 -23.96 34.08 9.40
N ARG A 45 -24.12 33.89 10.71
CA ARG A 45 -24.20 32.56 11.34
C ARG A 45 -25.50 31.88 10.91
N LYS A 46 -25.43 30.94 9.97
CA LYS A 46 -26.51 29.97 9.72
C LYS A 46 -26.11 28.62 10.32
N ASN A 47 -26.93 28.13 11.25
CA ASN A 47 -26.85 26.78 11.78
C ASN A 47 -27.15 25.78 10.64
N VAL A 48 -26.11 25.14 10.11
CA VAL A 48 -26.26 24.11 9.06
C VAL A 48 -26.36 22.76 9.74
N SER A 49 -27.51 22.10 9.63
CA SER A 49 -27.67 20.69 9.99
C SER A 49 -26.78 19.82 9.09
N PHE A 50 -26.00 18.92 9.68
CA PHE A 50 -25.01 18.04 9.04
C PHE A 50 -25.56 17.02 8.01
N GLY A 51 -26.80 17.16 7.54
CA GLY A 51 -27.46 16.17 6.69
C GLY A 51 -27.17 16.24 5.19
N ASN A 52 -26.66 17.34 4.64
CA ASN A 52 -26.66 17.56 3.17
C ASN A 52 -25.48 18.36 2.60
N ILE A 53 -24.29 18.32 3.21
CA ILE A 53 -23.10 18.84 2.51
C ILE A 53 -22.58 17.73 1.60
N ARG A 54 -22.85 17.83 0.28
CA ARG A 54 -22.05 17.14 -0.74
C ARG A 54 -20.63 17.71 -0.67
N THR A 55 -19.84 17.25 0.29
CA THR A 55 -18.43 17.63 0.40
C THR A 55 -17.72 17.01 -0.80
N ARG A 56 -17.19 17.84 -1.71
CA ARG A 56 -16.28 17.35 -2.75
C ARG A 56 -15.13 16.60 -2.06
N PRO A 57 -14.73 15.42 -2.55
CA PRO A 57 -13.53 14.74 -2.05
C PRO A 57 -12.34 15.69 -2.08
N ILE A 58 -11.56 15.71 -0.99
CA ILE A 58 -10.30 16.47 -0.91
C ILE A 58 -9.23 15.77 -1.74
N ASN A 59 -9.21 14.44 -1.69
CA ASN A 59 -8.30 13.61 -2.49
C ASN A 59 -9.15 12.60 -3.27
N PRO A 60 -9.65 12.97 -4.46
CA PRO A 60 -10.30 12.00 -5.33
C PRO A 60 -9.27 10.92 -5.72
N HIS A 61 -9.52 9.67 -5.32
CA HIS A 61 -8.70 8.51 -5.69
C HIS A 61 -9.19 7.93 -7.03
N SER A 62 -9.15 8.76 -8.08
CA SER A 62 -9.67 8.46 -9.42
C SER A 62 -8.58 7.86 -10.31
N PHE A 63 -7.96 6.78 -9.86
CA PHE A 63 -7.03 6.02 -10.66
C PHE A 63 -7.67 4.70 -11.11
N ASP A 64 -7.35 4.30 -12.34
CA ASP A 64 -7.86 3.07 -12.94
C ASP A 64 -7.01 1.87 -12.55
N PHE A 65 -7.64 0.72 -12.36
CA PHE A 65 -6.93 -0.54 -12.23
C PHE A 65 -6.41 -0.98 -13.60
N LEU A 66 -5.10 -0.94 -13.80
CA LEU A 66 -4.42 -1.39 -15.02
C LEU A 66 -4.36 -2.93 -15.07
N ILE A 67 -4.11 -3.54 -13.92
CA ILE A 67 -4.21 -4.98 -13.70
C ILE A 67 -5.14 -5.18 -12.50
N ASN A 68 -6.11 -6.07 -12.65
CA ASN A 68 -7.12 -6.33 -11.63
C ASN A 68 -7.45 -7.82 -11.54
N GLU A 69 -7.96 -8.23 -10.39
CA GLU A 69 -8.38 -9.60 -10.10
C GLU A 69 -9.84 -9.64 -9.59
N PRO A 70 -10.82 -9.08 -10.32
CA PRO A 70 -12.16 -8.81 -9.79
C PRO A 70 -12.89 -10.08 -9.31
N ASN A 71 -12.53 -11.24 -9.84
CA ASN A 71 -13.21 -12.52 -9.59
C ASN A 71 -12.59 -13.32 -8.44
N LYS A 72 -11.46 -12.88 -7.85
CA LYS A 72 -10.72 -13.60 -6.80
C LYS A 72 -11.60 -13.97 -5.59
N CYS A 73 -12.56 -13.10 -5.24
CA CYS A 73 -13.48 -13.29 -4.12
C CYS A 73 -14.93 -13.61 -4.52
N GLU A 74 -15.26 -13.70 -5.81
CA GLU A 74 -16.64 -13.79 -6.30
C GLU A 74 -17.36 -15.08 -5.83
N LYS A 75 -16.72 -16.24 -6.05
CA LYS A 75 -17.34 -17.54 -5.74
C LYS A 75 -17.51 -17.80 -4.25
N ASN A 76 -16.48 -17.48 -3.47
CA ASN A 76 -16.42 -17.75 -2.04
C ASN A 76 -15.63 -16.64 -1.36
N ALA A 77 -16.24 -15.97 -0.39
CA ALA A 77 -15.56 -14.94 0.38
C ALA A 77 -14.43 -15.57 1.23
N PRO A 78 -13.19 -15.08 1.12
CA PRO A 78 -12.09 -15.60 1.92
C PRO A 78 -12.27 -15.24 3.41
N PHE A 79 -11.72 -16.07 4.28
CA PHE A 79 -11.59 -15.73 5.70
C PHE A 79 -10.60 -14.58 5.89
N LEU A 80 -9.48 -14.62 5.15
CA LEU A 80 -8.40 -13.62 5.22
C LEU A 80 -8.01 -13.19 3.81
N VAL A 81 -7.96 -11.88 3.58
CA VAL A 81 -7.28 -11.27 2.43
C VAL A 81 -5.94 -10.73 2.88
N ILE A 82 -4.85 -11.06 2.20
CA ILE A 82 -3.51 -10.55 2.47
C ILE A 82 -3.13 -9.62 1.33
N LEU A 83 -2.92 -8.35 1.68
CA LEU A 83 -2.51 -7.29 0.79
C LEU A 83 -1.03 -7.00 1.04
N ILE A 84 -0.19 -7.28 0.05
CA ILE A 84 1.26 -7.19 0.17
C ILE A 84 1.76 -6.04 -0.71
N SER A 85 2.31 -5.00 -0.09
CA SER A 85 2.91 -3.90 -0.84
C SER A 85 4.27 -4.34 -1.39
N THR A 86 4.42 -4.29 -2.71
CA THR A 86 5.69 -4.64 -3.40
C THR A 86 6.01 -3.63 -4.49
N THR A 87 7.18 -3.74 -5.09
CA THR A 87 7.62 -2.98 -6.27
C THR A 87 7.90 -3.91 -7.44
N HIS A 88 7.97 -3.36 -8.66
CA HIS A 88 8.16 -4.14 -9.88
C HIS A 88 9.41 -5.03 -9.85
N LYS A 89 10.48 -4.55 -9.21
CA LYS A 89 11.78 -5.25 -9.12
C LYS A 89 11.77 -6.42 -8.12
N GLU A 90 10.77 -6.51 -7.25
CA GLU A 90 10.70 -7.50 -6.18
C GLU A 90 10.01 -8.80 -6.63
N PHE A 91 10.30 -9.28 -7.85
CA PHE A 91 9.78 -10.56 -8.34
C PHE A 91 10.16 -11.72 -7.40
N ASP A 92 11.43 -11.81 -7.00
CA ASP A 92 11.91 -12.87 -6.12
C ASP A 92 11.23 -12.86 -4.75
N ALA A 93 10.87 -11.68 -4.23
CA ALA A 93 10.14 -11.57 -2.97
C ALA A 93 8.69 -12.05 -3.13
N ARG A 94 8.00 -11.66 -4.22
CA ARG A 94 6.66 -12.18 -4.52
C ARG A 94 6.69 -13.70 -4.66
N GLN A 95 7.66 -14.23 -5.39
CA GLN A 95 7.82 -15.66 -5.60
C GLN A 95 8.08 -16.41 -4.27
N ALA A 96 9.00 -15.91 -3.44
CA ALA A 96 9.25 -16.51 -2.14
C ALA A 96 8.01 -16.51 -1.24
N ILE A 97 7.20 -15.46 -1.28
CA ILE A 97 5.94 -15.41 -0.53
C ILE A 97 4.94 -16.45 -1.05
N ARG A 98 4.75 -16.56 -2.37
CA ARG A 98 3.88 -17.57 -3.00
C ARG A 98 4.26 -18.99 -2.60
N GLU A 99 5.55 -19.28 -2.52
CA GLU A 99 6.08 -20.61 -2.20
C GLU A 99 6.16 -20.90 -0.69
N THR A 100 5.91 -19.90 0.16
CA THR A 100 6.04 -20.04 1.62
C THR A 100 4.75 -19.66 2.34
N TRP A 101 4.76 -18.58 3.13
CA TRP A 101 3.67 -18.21 4.02
C TRP A 101 2.47 -17.62 3.28
N GLY A 102 2.63 -17.18 2.04
CA GLY A 102 1.57 -16.59 1.22
C GLY A 102 0.78 -17.57 0.36
N ASP A 103 1.14 -18.87 0.35
CA ASP A 103 0.39 -19.88 -0.39
C ASP A 103 -1.05 -20.03 0.15
N GLU A 104 -2.02 -19.78 -0.73
CA GLU A 104 -3.45 -19.83 -0.44
C GLU A 104 -3.95 -21.24 -0.05
N ASN A 105 -3.19 -22.29 -0.39
CA ASN A 105 -3.58 -23.69 -0.19
C ASN A 105 -3.08 -24.31 1.12
N ASN A 106 -2.23 -23.59 1.87
CA ASN A 106 -1.58 -24.13 3.06
C ASN A 106 -2.55 -24.42 4.23
N PHE A 107 -3.72 -23.80 4.25
CA PHE A 107 -4.68 -23.89 5.36
C PHE A 107 -5.99 -24.56 4.95
N LYS A 108 -6.05 -25.89 5.13
CA LYS A 108 -7.26 -26.67 4.82
C LYS A 108 -8.49 -26.13 5.56
N GLY A 109 -9.57 -25.89 4.81
CA GLY A 109 -10.84 -25.39 5.35
C GLY A 109 -10.89 -23.89 5.63
N ILE A 110 -9.80 -23.16 5.43
CA ILE A 110 -9.74 -21.71 5.63
C ILE A 110 -9.32 -21.07 4.30
N LYS A 111 -10.26 -20.43 3.62
CA LYS A 111 -9.96 -19.75 2.36
C LYS A 111 -9.17 -18.48 2.62
N ILE A 112 -8.00 -18.37 1.99
CA ILE A 112 -7.13 -17.19 2.03
C ILE A 112 -7.02 -16.65 0.60
N ALA A 113 -6.91 -15.34 0.45
CA ALA A 113 -6.57 -14.70 -0.83
C ALA A 113 -5.32 -13.83 -0.62
N THR A 114 -4.28 -14.07 -1.40
CA THR A 114 -3.01 -13.33 -1.35
C THR A 114 -2.92 -12.46 -2.60
N LEU A 115 -2.66 -11.16 -2.41
CA LEU A 115 -2.62 -10.18 -3.48
C LEU A 115 -1.42 -9.24 -3.31
N PHE A 116 -0.67 -9.06 -4.39
CA PHE A 116 0.46 -8.13 -4.47
C PHE A 116 0.00 -6.80 -5.06
N LEU A 117 0.33 -5.72 -4.36
CA LEU A 117 -0.10 -4.37 -4.68
C LEU A 117 1.07 -3.57 -5.26
N LEU A 118 0.87 -3.02 -6.45
CA LEU A 118 1.84 -2.16 -7.13
C LEU A 118 1.16 -0.89 -7.66
N GLY A 119 1.92 0.20 -7.75
CA GLY A 119 1.58 1.31 -8.65
C GLY A 119 2.15 1.03 -10.04
N LYS A 120 2.07 1.98 -10.96
CA LYS A 120 2.73 1.95 -12.27
C LYS A 120 4.21 2.35 -12.17
N ASN A 121 5.07 1.73 -12.98
CA ASN A 121 6.46 2.15 -13.15
C ASN A 121 6.62 3.15 -14.31
N ALA A 122 7.62 4.02 -14.22
CA ALA A 122 8.03 4.86 -15.34
C ALA A 122 8.72 4.04 -16.46
N ASP A 123 9.35 2.92 -16.10
CA ASP A 123 9.98 2.01 -17.04
C ASP A 123 8.94 1.05 -17.64
N PRO A 124 8.66 1.15 -18.97
CA PRO A 124 7.67 0.29 -19.63
C PRO A 124 8.08 -1.19 -19.63
N VAL A 125 9.38 -1.51 -19.59
CA VAL A 125 9.86 -2.89 -19.54
C VAL A 125 9.46 -3.54 -18.22
N LEU A 126 9.59 -2.81 -17.11
CA LEU A 126 9.17 -3.31 -15.80
C LEU A 126 7.65 -3.51 -15.71
N ASN A 127 6.85 -2.63 -16.34
CA ASN A 127 5.40 -2.81 -16.40
C ASN A 127 5.04 -4.09 -17.18
N GLN A 128 5.67 -4.31 -18.34
CA GLN A 128 5.43 -5.50 -19.17
C GLN A 128 5.81 -6.80 -18.44
N MET A 129 6.90 -6.81 -17.66
CA MET A 129 7.29 -7.98 -16.87
C MET A 129 6.23 -8.33 -15.81
N VAL A 130 5.65 -7.32 -15.15
CA VAL A 130 4.57 -7.51 -14.17
C VAL A 130 3.27 -7.96 -14.82
N GLU A 131 2.95 -7.47 -16.03
CA GLU A 131 1.81 -7.97 -16.80
C GLU A 131 1.95 -9.46 -17.14
N GLN A 132 3.14 -9.89 -17.59
CA GLN A 132 3.43 -11.30 -17.87
C GLN A 132 3.34 -12.16 -16.61
N GLU A 133 3.87 -11.68 -15.48
CA GLU A 133 3.73 -12.36 -14.19
C GLU A 133 2.24 -12.51 -13.80
N SER A 134 1.44 -11.45 -13.96
CA SER A 134 0.02 -11.47 -13.61
C SER A 134 -0.78 -12.46 -14.44
N GLN A 135 -0.42 -12.66 -15.72
CA GLN A 135 -1.05 -13.65 -16.59
C GLN A 135 -0.83 -15.10 -16.14
N ILE A 136 0.20 -15.34 -15.32
CA ILE A 136 0.54 -16.67 -14.81
C ILE A 136 -0.08 -16.89 -13.43
N PHE A 137 0.08 -15.93 -12.52
CA PHE A 137 -0.23 -16.14 -11.11
C PHE A 137 -1.60 -15.60 -10.67
N HIS A 138 -2.19 -14.66 -11.41
CA HIS A 138 -3.50 -14.07 -11.09
C HIS A 138 -3.64 -13.58 -9.63
N ASP A 139 -2.62 -12.86 -9.17
CA ASP A 139 -2.50 -12.38 -7.79
C ASP A 139 -1.93 -10.96 -7.70
N ILE A 140 -1.92 -10.20 -8.79
CA ILE A 140 -1.36 -8.85 -8.86
C ILE A 140 -2.46 -7.82 -9.10
N ILE A 141 -2.38 -6.69 -8.39
CA ILE A 141 -3.20 -5.51 -8.62
C ILE A 141 -2.26 -4.34 -8.90
N VAL A 142 -2.51 -3.66 -10.03
CA VAL A 142 -1.79 -2.46 -10.45
C VAL A 142 -2.79 -1.34 -10.70
N GLU A 143 -2.52 -0.17 -10.14
CA GLU A 143 -3.32 1.04 -10.38
C GLU A 143 -2.45 2.17 -10.98
N ASP A 144 -3.05 3.04 -11.78
CA ASP A 144 -2.36 4.07 -12.59
C ASP A 144 -1.85 5.29 -11.79
N PHE A 145 -1.09 5.05 -10.73
CA PHE A 145 -0.28 6.07 -10.05
C PHE A 145 1.19 5.65 -10.02
N ILE A 146 2.12 6.60 -10.05
CA ILE A 146 3.55 6.28 -10.01
C ILE A 146 3.92 5.60 -8.69
N ASP A 147 4.49 4.40 -8.79
CA ASP A 147 4.95 3.65 -7.64
C ASP A 147 6.20 4.29 -7.02
N SER A 148 6.06 4.76 -5.79
CA SER A 148 7.15 5.36 -5.03
C SER A 148 6.86 5.28 -3.53
N TYR A 149 7.91 5.42 -2.71
CA TYR A 149 7.77 5.46 -1.25
C TYR A 149 6.78 6.55 -0.80
N HIS A 150 6.79 7.72 -1.44
CA HIS A 150 5.86 8.81 -1.11
C HIS A 150 4.40 8.50 -1.47
N ASN A 151 4.16 7.58 -2.40
CA ASN A 151 2.82 7.15 -2.83
C ASN A 151 2.36 5.84 -2.16
N LEU A 152 3.04 5.36 -1.12
CA LEU A 152 2.60 4.17 -0.36
C LEU A 152 1.18 4.32 0.19
N THR A 153 0.79 5.54 0.57
CA THR A 153 -0.57 5.83 1.02
C THR A 153 -1.59 5.55 -0.08
N LEU A 154 -1.32 5.95 -1.32
CA LEU A 154 -2.18 5.62 -2.46
C LEU A 154 -2.26 4.10 -2.67
N LYS A 155 -1.13 3.40 -2.58
CA LYS A 155 -1.07 1.94 -2.70
C LYS A 155 -1.88 1.21 -1.63
N THR A 156 -1.88 1.69 -0.39
CA THR A 156 -2.73 1.09 0.65
C THR A 156 -4.19 1.42 0.43
N LEU A 157 -4.52 2.67 0.05
CA LEU A 157 -5.90 3.03 -0.28
C LEU A 157 -6.45 2.23 -1.48
N MET A 158 -5.60 1.93 -2.46
CA MET A 158 -5.91 1.00 -3.56
C MET A 158 -6.34 -0.36 -3.02
N GLY A 159 -5.56 -0.96 -2.12
CA GLY A 159 -5.89 -2.24 -1.50
C GLY A 159 -7.19 -2.20 -0.70
N MET A 160 -7.40 -1.14 0.09
CA MET A 160 -8.64 -0.91 0.84
C MET A 160 -9.86 -0.77 -0.08
N ARG A 161 -9.71 0.00 -1.17
CA ARG A 161 -10.72 0.16 -2.23
C ARG A 161 -11.04 -1.18 -2.87
N TRP A 162 -10.02 -1.93 -3.23
CA TRP A 162 -10.18 -3.23 -3.87
C TRP A 162 -10.95 -4.21 -2.98
N VAL A 163 -10.61 -4.30 -1.69
CA VAL A 163 -11.36 -5.14 -0.74
C VAL A 163 -12.80 -4.67 -0.61
N ALA A 164 -13.04 -3.37 -0.47
CA ALA A 164 -14.39 -2.82 -0.35
C ALA A 164 -15.25 -3.12 -1.59
N THR A 165 -14.66 -3.08 -2.79
CA THR A 165 -15.37 -3.28 -4.06
C THR A 165 -15.55 -4.76 -4.41
N PHE A 166 -14.48 -5.55 -4.34
CA PHE A 166 -14.45 -6.91 -4.89
C PHE A 166 -14.48 -8.01 -3.82
N CYS A 167 -14.20 -7.68 -2.55
CA CYS A 167 -14.03 -8.68 -1.49
C CYS A 167 -14.71 -8.29 -0.17
N SER A 168 -15.81 -7.54 -0.22
CA SER A 168 -16.48 -6.94 0.97
C SER A 168 -17.00 -7.96 1.99
N LYS A 169 -17.20 -9.22 1.58
CA LYS A 169 -17.68 -10.32 2.43
C LYS A 169 -16.56 -11.04 3.20
N ALA A 170 -15.29 -10.69 2.97
CA ALA A 170 -14.18 -11.26 3.71
C ALA A 170 -14.32 -11.01 5.23
N LYS A 171 -13.62 -11.79 6.07
CA LYS A 171 -13.68 -11.58 7.53
C LYS A 171 -12.61 -10.63 8.00
N TYR A 172 -11.38 -10.88 7.58
CA TYR A 172 -10.22 -10.10 7.96
C TYR A 172 -9.37 -9.75 6.75
N VAL A 173 -8.60 -8.68 6.91
CA VAL A 173 -7.60 -8.24 5.96
C VAL A 173 -6.29 -8.02 6.70
N MET A 174 -5.20 -8.48 6.11
CA MET A 174 -3.84 -8.13 6.48
C MET A 174 -3.29 -7.17 5.45
N LYS A 175 -2.68 -6.06 5.90
CA LYS A 175 -1.74 -5.31 5.07
C LYS A 175 -0.33 -5.60 5.59
N THR A 176 0.60 -5.85 4.69
CA THR A 176 2.01 -6.11 5.01
C THR A 176 2.90 -5.72 3.82
N ASP A 177 4.22 -5.81 4.00
CA ASP A 177 5.23 -5.53 2.97
C ASP A 177 5.93 -6.83 2.52
N SER A 178 6.66 -6.78 1.40
CA SER A 178 7.37 -7.92 0.78
C SER A 178 8.51 -8.50 1.63
N ASP A 179 9.09 -7.72 2.54
CA ASP A 179 10.22 -8.10 3.38
C ASP A 179 9.80 -8.59 4.78
N ILE A 180 8.54 -9.04 4.90
CA ILE A 180 7.96 -9.53 6.14
C ILE A 180 7.78 -11.05 6.07
N PHE A 181 8.28 -11.77 7.08
CA PHE A 181 7.87 -13.15 7.31
C PHE A 181 6.63 -13.18 8.19
N VAL A 182 5.60 -13.92 7.77
CA VAL A 182 4.35 -14.08 8.53
C VAL A 182 4.23 -15.51 9.04
N ASN A 183 4.15 -15.67 10.36
CA ASN A 183 3.78 -16.92 11.00
C ASN A 183 2.26 -17.10 10.91
N MET A 184 1.81 -17.71 9.81
CA MET A 184 0.39 -17.89 9.50
C MET A 184 -0.37 -18.76 10.51
N ASP A 185 0.29 -19.74 11.14
CA ASP A 185 -0.32 -20.55 12.21
C ASP A 185 -0.70 -19.68 13.41
N ASN A 186 0.20 -18.78 13.84
CA ASN A 186 -0.07 -17.84 14.92
C ASN A 186 -1.13 -16.80 14.51
N LEU A 187 -1.05 -16.28 13.28
CA LEU A 187 -2.02 -15.33 12.77
C LEU A 187 -3.44 -15.92 12.78
N ILE A 188 -3.62 -17.08 12.15
CA ILE A 188 -4.94 -17.67 11.95
C ILE A 188 -5.49 -18.24 13.26
N TYR A 189 -4.73 -19.10 13.94
CA TYR A 189 -5.29 -19.88 15.05
C TYR A 189 -5.19 -19.18 16.40
N LYS A 190 -4.18 -18.33 16.63
CA LYS A 190 -4.05 -17.60 17.91
C LYS A 190 -4.72 -16.24 17.87
N LEU A 191 -4.57 -15.48 16.78
CA LEU A 191 -5.14 -14.13 16.68
C LEU A 191 -6.56 -14.13 16.13
N LEU A 192 -6.79 -14.68 14.93
CA LEU A 192 -8.05 -14.52 14.20
C LEU A 192 -9.14 -15.51 14.63
N LYS A 193 -8.75 -16.72 15.07
CA LYS A 193 -9.61 -17.75 15.66
C LYS A 193 -10.86 -18.03 14.79
N PRO A 194 -10.72 -18.76 13.67
CA PRO A 194 -11.79 -18.94 12.66
C PRO A 194 -13.09 -19.54 13.20
N ASN A 195 -13.02 -20.31 14.28
CA ASN A 195 -14.18 -20.94 14.93
C ASN A 195 -14.94 -19.99 15.88
N THR A 196 -14.57 -18.71 15.92
CA THR A 196 -15.22 -17.69 16.76
C THR A 196 -15.92 -16.64 15.90
N LYS A 197 -16.89 -15.92 16.50
CA LYS A 197 -17.58 -14.83 15.80
C LYS A 197 -16.56 -13.78 15.35
N PRO A 198 -16.47 -13.45 14.05
CA PRO A 198 -15.54 -12.43 13.56
C PRO A 198 -15.77 -11.08 14.24
N ARG A 199 -14.68 -10.42 14.60
CA ARG A 199 -14.71 -9.07 15.16
C ARG A 199 -15.10 -8.08 14.06
N ARG A 200 -15.73 -6.98 14.46
CA ARG A 200 -16.10 -5.85 13.59
C ARG A 200 -15.49 -4.57 14.10
N ARG A 201 -15.26 -3.61 13.20
CA ARG A 201 -14.56 -2.35 13.54
C ARG A 201 -13.27 -2.62 14.33
N TYR A 202 -12.57 -3.68 13.93
CA TYR A 202 -11.40 -4.19 14.62
C TYR A 202 -10.14 -3.85 13.84
N PHE A 203 -9.10 -3.41 14.54
CA PHE A 203 -7.81 -3.07 13.97
C PHE A 203 -6.71 -3.41 14.98
N THR A 204 -5.66 -4.12 14.59
CA THR A 204 -4.56 -4.53 15.48
C THR A 204 -3.24 -4.62 14.76
N GLY A 205 -2.16 -4.45 15.50
CA GLY A 205 -0.79 -4.55 15.03
C GLY A 205 0.15 -4.08 16.13
N TYR A 206 1.38 -3.73 15.76
CA TYR A 206 2.27 -3.03 16.70
C TYR A 206 1.92 -1.54 16.72
N VAL A 207 1.21 -1.09 17.74
CA VAL A 207 0.79 0.31 17.94
C VAL A 207 1.98 1.16 18.38
N ILE A 208 2.21 2.23 17.64
CA ILE A 208 3.20 3.26 17.88
C ILE A 208 2.48 4.51 18.39
N ASN A 209 3.02 5.09 19.45
CA ASN A 209 2.67 6.41 19.95
C ASN A 209 3.87 7.32 19.70
N GLY A 210 3.74 8.24 18.76
CA GLY A 210 4.84 9.09 18.33
C GLY A 210 4.36 10.35 17.63
N GLY A 211 5.32 11.15 17.19
CA GLY A 211 5.06 12.42 16.54
C GLY A 211 5.86 12.58 15.23
N PRO A 212 5.53 13.61 14.45
CA PRO A 212 6.21 13.94 13.21
C PRO A 212 7.71 14.24 13.41
N ILE A 213 8.55 13.60 12.62
CA ILE A 213 9.97 13.94 12.52
C ILE A 213 10.11 15.20 11.67
N ARG A 214 10.82 16.20 12.18
CA ARG A 214 10.97 17.51 11.53
C ARG A 214 12.33 17.73 10.86
N ASP A 215 13.24 16.75 10.94
CA ASP A 215 14.49 16.77 10.16
C ASP A 215 14.18 16.44 8.69
N VAL A 216 14.41 17.39 7.80
CA VAL A 216 14.18 17.28 6.33
C VAL A 216 14.98 16.17 5.67
N ARG A 217 16.05 15.69 6.30
CA ARG A 217 16.89 14.59 5.80
C ARG A 217 16.33 13.21 6.16
N SER A 218 15.36 13.16 7.08
CA SER A 218 14.71 11.90 7.43
C SER A 218 13.77 11.49 6.30
N LYS A 219 13.82 10.20 5.92
CA LYS A 219 12.80 9.60 5.03
C LYS A 219 11.37 9.68 5.59
N TRP A 220 11.25 9.93 6.91
CA TRP A 220 9.98 10.10 7.62
C TRP A 220 9.68 11.56 7.97
N TYR A 221 10.33 12.51 7.30
CA TYR A 221 10.10 13.93 7.47
C TYR A 221 8.64 14.30 7.23
N MET A 222 8.03 15.00 8.18
CA MET A 222 6.69 15.55 8.06
C MET A 222 6.73 17.07 8.23
N PRO A 223 6.39 17.86 7.19
CA PRO A 223 6.34 19.31 7.26
C PRO A 223 5.28 19.84 8.26
N ARG A 224 5.53 21.00 8.88
CA ARG A 224 4.61 21.61 9.85
C ARG A 224 3.34 22.18 9.20
N ASP A 225 3.45 22.70 7.99
CA ASP A 225 2.35 23.17 7.15
C ASP A 225 1.45 22.01 6.67
N LEU A 226 2.01 20.82 6.52
CA LEU A 226 1.27 19.61 6.21
C LEU A 226 0.59 19.02 7.45
N TYR A 227 1.32 18.89 8.56
CA TYR A 227 0.81 18.39 9.84
C TYR A 227 1.32 19.27 10.99
N PRO A 228 0.50 20.20 11.53
CA PRO A 228 0.96 21.17 12.52
C PRO A 228 1.12 20.60 13.93
N ASP A 229 0.34 19.57 14.27
CA ASP A 229 0.34 19.00 15.62
C ASP A 229 1.69 18.32 15.95
N SER A 230 2.01 18.26 17.24
CA SER A 230 3.24 17.64 17.74
C SER A 230 3.15 16.12 17.87
N ASN A 231 1.95 15.55 17.84
CA ASN A 231 1.71 14.11 18.01
C ASN A 231 0.79 13.58 16.91
N TYR A 232 1.08 12.37 16.44
CA TYR A 232 0.16 11.60 15.62
C TYR A 232 -0.90 10.93 16.51
N PRO A 233 -2.10 10.59 15.98
CA PRO A 233 -2.94 9.59 16.62
C PRO A 233 -2.18 8.26 16.76
N PRO A 234 -2.55 7.37 17.70
CA PRO A 234 -2.02 6.01 17.73
C PRO A 234 -2.23 5.31 16.38
N PHE A 235 -1.17 4.71 15.84
CA PHE A 235 -1.18 4.01 14.56
C PHE A 235 -0.42 2.70 14.66
N CYS A 236 -0.75 1.71 13.83
CA CYS A 236 0.06 0.48 13.77
C CYS A 236 1.22 0.65 12.80
N SER A 237 2.40 0.11 13.13
CA SER A 237 3.56 0.04 12.25
C SER A 237 3.19 -0.46 10.84
N GLY A 238 3.72 0.22 9.81
CA GLY A 238 3.52 -0.17 8.41
C GLY A 238 3.99 -1.58 8.04
N THR A 239 4.88 -2.18 8.86
CA THR A 239 5.41 -3.55 8.68
C THR A 239 4.35 -4.65 8.76
N GLY A 240 3.14 -4.34 9.23
CA GLY A 240 2.06 -5.33 9.25
C GLY A 240 0.96 -4.99 10.24
N TYR A 241 -0.28 -5.04 9.77
CA TYR A 241 -1.46 -4.90 10.63
C TYR A 241 -2.66 -5.69 10.08
N ILE A 242 -3.60 -6.00 10.98
CA ILE A 242 -4.81 -6.77 10.72
C ILE A 242 -6.03 -5.93 11.05
N PHE A 243 -7.05 -6.02 10.21
CA PHE A 243 -8.33 -5.36 10.45
C PHE A 243 -9.49 -6.21 9.97
N SER A 244 -10.67 -5.99 10.52
CA SER A 244 -11.89 -6.60 10.00
C SER A 244 -12.25 -5.98 8.65
N ALA A 245 -12.77 -6.77 7.71
CA ALA A 245 -12.95 -6.31 6.32
C ALA A 245 -13.88 -5.08 6.19
N ASP A 246 -14.83 -4.90 7.11
CA ASP A 246 -15.69 -3.71 7.15
C ASP A 246 -14.91 -2.41 7.39
N VAL A 247 -13.72 -2.48 7.99
CA VAL A 247 -12.85 -1.32 8.19
C VAL A 247 -12.18 -0.86 6.89
N ALA A 248 -12.02 -1.72 5.88
CA ALA A 248 -11.45 -1.35 4.58
C ALA A 248 -12.27 -0.23 3.91
N GLU A 249 -13.58 -0.44 3.80
CA GLU A 249 -14.51 0.53 3.23
C GLU A 249 -14.58 1.81 4.06
N LEU A 250 -14.60 1.68 5.40
CA LEU A 250 -14.64 2.84 6.30
C LEU A 250 -13.39 3.71 6.15
N ILE A 251 -12.21 3.11 6.11
CA ILE A 251 -10.94 3.83 5.88
C ILE A 251 -10.96 4.48 4.51
N TYR A 252 -11.30 3.74 3.45
CA TYR A 252 -11.32 4.28 2.09
C TYR A 252 -12.29 5.46 1.94
N LYS A 253 -13.52 5.38 2.45
CA LYS A 253 -14.46 6.50 2.40
C LYS A 253 -13.99 7.71 3.22
N THR A 254 -13.35 7.47 4.36
CA THR A 254 -12.81 8.53 5.21
C THR A 254 -11.60 9.22 4.58
N SER A 255 -10.79 8.48 3.83
CA SER A 255 -9.57 8.98 3.19
C SER A 255 -9.88 10.01 2.09
N LEU A 256 -11.00 9.84 1.37
CA LEU A 256 -11.47 10.78 0.35
C LEU A 256 -11.68 12.20 0.91
N HIS A 257 -11.91 12.34 2.22
CA HIS A 257 -12.15 13.59 2.93
C HIS A 257 -11.08 13.90 4.00
N THR A 258 -9.90 13.29 3.90
CA THR A 258 -8.79 13.49 4.86
C THR A 258 -7.54 13.91 4.12
N ARG A 259 -6.98 15.09 4.42
CA ARG A 259 -5.76 15.58 3.76
C ARG A 259 -4.69 14.49 3.68
N LEU A 260 -4.26 14.15 2.47
CA LEU A 260 -3.34 13.04 2.22
C LEU A 260 -1.99 13.29 2.90
N LEU A 261 -1.45 12.26 3.55
CA LEU A 261 -0.08 12.20 4.03
C LEU A 261 0.67 11.10 3.27
N HIS A 262 1.98 11.22 3.13
CA HIS A 262 2.78 10.21 2.43
C HIS A 262 3.12 9.00 3.32
N LEU A 263 3.21 9.20 4.64
CA LEU A 263 3.40 8.13 5.62
C LEU A 263 2.08 7.36 5.80
N GLU A 264 2.01 6.20 5.15
CA GLU A 264 0.80 5.38 5.03
C GLU A 264 0.23 4.94 6.37
N ASP A 265 1.06 4.43 7.26
CA ASP A 265 0.67 3.95 8.57
C ASP A 265 0.09 5.06 9.46
N VAL A 266 0.74 6.23 9.48
CA VAL A 266 0.24 7.44 10.13
C VAL A 266 -1.09 7.89 9.51
N TYR A 267 -1.20 7.84 8.18
CA TYR A 267 -2.41 8.24 7.47
C TYR A 267 -3.61 7.33 7.79
N VAL A 268 -3.38 6.01 7.84
CA VAL A 268 -4.37 5.04 8.31
C VAL A 268 -4.77 5.33 9.75
N GLY A 269 -3.80 5.62 10.64
CA GLY A 269 -4.08 6.05 12.01
C GLY A 269 -4.97 7.29 12.12
N LEU A 270 -4.79 8.27 11.24
CA LEU A 270 -5.67 9.45 11.16
C LEU A 270 -7.09 9.10 10.73
N CYS A 271 -7.25 8.18 9.77
CA CYS A 271 -8.56 7.69 9.36
C CYS A 271 -9.24 6.94 10.51
N LEU A 272 -8.51 6.08 11.23
CA LEU A 272 -9.01 5.38 12.41
C LEU A 272 -9.47 6.33 13.51
N ARG A 273 -8.69 7.39 13.81
CA ARG A 273 -9.08 8.44 14.76
C ARG A 273 -10.40 9.09 14.36
N LYS A 274 -10.56 9.50 13.09
CA LYS A 274 -11.80 10.11 12.59
C LYS A 274 -13.00 9.17 12.68
N LEU A 275 -12.77 7.88 12.51
CA LEU A 275 -13.79 6.84 12.62
C LEU A 275 -14.11 6.46 14.07
N GLY A 276 -13.34 6.90 15.06
CA GLY A 276 -13.46 6.45 16.45
C GLY A 276 -13.08 4.98 16.64
N ILE A 277 -12.22 4.43 15.78
CA ILE A 277 -11.69 3.06 15.89
C ILE A 277 -10.31 3.16 16.54
N HIS A 278 -10.11 2.43 17.63
CA HIS A 278 -8.83 2.42 18.34
C HIS A 278 -8.04 1.17 17.97
N PRO A 279 -6.78 1.28 17.50
CA PRO A 279 -5.97 0.12 17.20
C PRO A 279 -5.55 -0.60 18.49
N PHE A 280 -5.62 -1.93 18.49
CA PHE A 280 -5.22 -2.77 19.62
C PHE A 280 -3.75 -3.17 19.51
N GLN A 281 -2.96 -2.86 20.54
CA GLN A 281 -1.57 -3.31 20.65
C GLN A 281 -1.48 -4.83 20.66
N ASN A 282 -0.59 -5.38 19.84
CA ASN A 282 -0.28 -6.80 19.81
C ASN A 282 1.22 -7.03 19.67
N SER A 283 1.84 -7.56 20.72
CA SER A 283 3.28 -7.83 20.79
C SER A 283 3.76 -8.96 19.87
N GLY A 284 2.85 -9.70 19.25
CA GLY A 284 3.19 -10.65 18.20
C GLY A 284 3.62 -9.97 16.90
N PHE A 285 3.22 -8.73 16.66
CA PHE A 285 3.71 -7.96 15.51
C PHE A 285 5.06 -7.34 15.85
N ASN A 286 6.12 -7.89 15.29
CA ASN A 286 7.48 -7.40 15.49
C ASN A 286 7.91 -6.63 14.23
N HIS A 287 8.30 -5.37 14.41
CA HIS A 287 8.57 -4.42 13.33
C HIS A 287 10.09 -4.18 13.09
N TRP A 288 10.95 -5.01 13.66
CA TRP A 288 12.42 -4.92 13.54
C TRP A 288 13.02 -6.26 13.10
N LYS A 289 14.26 -6.25 12.59
CA LYS A 289 14.98 -7.50 12.29
C LYS A 289 15.20 -8.30 13.56
N MET A 290 14.83 -9.57 13.53
CA MET A 290 15.07 -10.49 14.63
C MET A 290 15.95 -11.65 14.15
N ALA A 291 17.06 -11.90 14.85
CA ALA A 291 17.91 -13.05 14.57
C ALA A 291 17.09 -14.35 14.62
N TYR A 292 17.31 -15.23 13.64
CA TYR A 292 16.52 -16.45 13.52
C TYR A 292 16.76 -17.40 14.70
N SER A 293 15.65 -17.82 15.28
CA SER A 293 15.56 -18.93 16.23
C SER A 293 14.16 -19.49 16.11
N LEU A 294 14.06 -20.81 15.93
CA LEU A 294 12.80 -21.52 15.79
C LEU A 294 11.80 -21.10 16.89
N CYS A 295 12.25 -21.03 18.14
CA CYS A 295 11.38 -20.71 19.27
C CYS A 295 10.95 -19.23 19.33
N ARG A 296 11.81 -18.30 18.90
CA ARG A 296 11.43 -16.89 18.82
C ARG A 296 10.38 -16.67 17.73
N TYR A 297 10.59 -17.24 16.55
CA TYR A 297 9.69 -17.09 15.39
C TYR A 297 8.33 -17.77 15.63
N ARG A 298 8.28 -18.81 16.47
CA ARG A 298 7.02 -19.45 16.91
C ARG A 298 6.21 -18.64 17.92
N ARG A 299 6.78 -17.62 18.54
CA ARG A 299 6.10 -16.75 19.52
C ARG A 299 5.56 -15.46 18.91
N VAL A 300 6.03 -15.09 17.73
CA VAL A 300 5.62 -13.86 17.01
C VAL A 300 4.73 -14.18 15.81
N ILE A 301 4.05 -13.16 15.30
CA ILE A 301 3.21 -13.20 14.09
C ILE A 301 4.01 -12.67 12.90
N THR A 302 4.73 -11.57 13.04
CA THR A 302 5.50 -10.97 11.94
C THR A 302 6.96 -10.79 12.33
N VAL A 303 7.87 -10.86 11.37
CA VAL A 303 9.27 -10.44 11.51
C VAL A 303 9.67 -9.64 10.27
N HIS A 304 10.36 -8.52 10.47
CA HIS A 304 10.71 -7.56 9.42
C HIS A 304 12.13 -7.78 8.89
N GLN A 305 12.39 -7.27 7.68
CA GLN A 305 13.66 -7.32 6.96
C GLN A 305 14.12 -8.74 6.64
N ILE A 306 13.21 -9.58 6.16
CA ILE A 306 13.48 -10.97 5.76
C ILE A 306 13.68 -11.04 4.25
N THR A 307 14.83 -11.53 3.81
CA THR A 307 15.11 -11.71 2.38
C THR A 307 14.34 -12.92 1.82
N PRO A 308 14.17 -13.02 0.49
CA PRO A 308 13.54 -14.19 -0.14
C PRO A 308 14.20 -15.52 0.30
N GLU A 309 15.53 -15.57 0.31
CA GLU A 309 16.27 -16.77 0.72
C GLU A 309 16.07 -17.11 2.21
N GLU A 310 16.11 -16.11 3.09
CA GLU A 310 15.82 -16.31 4.51
C GLU A 310 14.38 -16.81 4.70
N MET A 311 13.42 -16.28 3.93
CA MET A 311 12.01 -16.66 3.99
C MET A 311 11.82 -18.16 3.73
N HIS A 312 12.45 -18.70 2.68
CA HIS A 312 12.43 -20.14 2.41
C HIS A 312 13.10 -20.96 3.52
N ARG A 313 14.28 -20.54 3.99
CA ARG A 313 15.00 -21.25 5.07
C ARG A 313 14.16 -21.30 6.35
N ILE A 314 13.57 -20.18 6.75
CA ILE A 314 12.70 -20.06 7.92
C ILE A 314 11.46 -20.92 7.74
N TRP A 315 10.78 -20.83 6.59
CA TRP A 315 9.57 -21.58 6.30
C TRP A 315 9.80 -23.10 6.35
N ASN A 316 10.86 -23.57 5.70
CA ASN A 316 11.22 -24.98 5.66
C ASN A 316 11.60 -25.51 7.05
N ASP A 317 12.38 -24.74 7.82
CA ASP A 317 12.77 -25.12 9.17
C ASP A 317 11.56 -25.16 10.12
N MET A 318 10.69 -24.15 10.07
CA MET A 318 9.47 -24.10 10.88
C MET A 318 8.49 -25.23 10.54
N SER A 319 8.37 -25.57 9.25
CA SER A 319 7.47 -26.61 8.74
C SER A 319 7.96 -28.02 9.04
N SER A 320 9.25 -28.30 8.85
CA SER A 320 9.84 -29.61 9.12
C SER A 320 9.91 -29.93 10.62
N LYS A 321 10.12 -28.92 11.47
CA LYS A 321 10.31 -29.10 12.91
C LYS A 321 9.05 -28.92 13.75
N LYS A 322 7.83 -28.94 13.16
CA LYS A 322 6.55 -28.72 13.88
C LYS A 322 6.39 -29.55 15.17
N HIS A 323 6.99 -30.73 15.24
CA HIS A 323 6.97 -31.65 16.39
C HIS A 323 7.82 -31.17 17.59
N LEU A 324 8.83 -30.32 17.38
CA LEU A 324 9.68 -29.81 18.47
C LEU A 324 8.93 -28.81 19.34
N ARG A 325 9.28 -28.70 20.63
CA ARG A 325 8.68 -27.73 21.56
C ARG A 325 9.59 -26.54 21.86
N CYS A 326 8.94 -25.43 22.17
CA CYS A 326 9.44 -24.12 22.56
C CYS A 326 8.50 -23.56 23.63
#